data_AF-A0AAD6RZ25-F1
#
_entry.id   AF-A0AAD6RZ25-F1
#
_cell.length_a   1.000
_cell.length_b   1.000
_cell.length_c   1.000
_cell.angle_alpha   90.00
_cell.angle_beta   90.00
_cell.angle_gamma   90.00
#
_symmetry.space_group_name_H-M   'P 1'
#
loop_
_entity.id
_entity.type
_entity.pdbx_description
1 polymer ?
#
loop_
_entity_poly.entity_id
_entity_poly.type
_entity_poly.pdbx_seq_one_letter_code
_entity_poly.pdbx_strand_id
1 'polypeptide(L)'
;MERRICTSIADLLDMLFKLATPYMTLHLNSRVVSLKPDLARVTLTSGKTFQGDVILGADGVKSMIREVVLGRPDKPLPTGDAAYRAIVPTSEEDTRRRDRNDELELF
;
A
#
# COMPACT_ATOMS: atom_id res chain seq x y z
N MET A 1 21.10 -17.52 -5.53
CA MET A 1 21.42 -16.07 -5.56
C MET A 1 20.11 -15.32 -5.45
N GLU A 2 19.87 -14.63 -4.35
CA GLU A 2 18.60 -13.92 -4.08
C GLU A 2 18.65 -12.53 -4.73
N ARG A 3 17.78 -12.26 -5.71
CA ARG A 3 17.70 -10.94 -6.35
C ARG A 3 16.80 -10.04 -5.51
N ARG A 4 17.33 -8.93 -5.02
CA ARG A 4 16.58 -7.89 -4.31
C ARG A 4 16.28 -6.74 -5.27
N ILE A 5 15.09 -6.15 -5.17
CA ILE A 5 14.65 -5.03 -5.97
C ILE A 5 14.45 -3.82 -5.04
N CYS A 6 15.03 -2.69 -5.40
CA CYS A 6 14.76 -1.39 -4.77
C CYS A 6 14.15 -0.48 -5.83
N THR A 7 12.91 -0.03 -5.62
CA THR A 7 12.17 0.82 -6.56
C THR A 7 11.29 1.80 -5.80
N SER A 8 10.75 2.81 -6.50
CA SER A 8 9.77 3.71 -5.93
C SER A 8 8.47 2.95 -5.60
N ILE A 9 7.79 3.36 -4.53
CA ILE A 9 6.50 2.76 -4.17
C ILE A 9 5.44 3.02 -5.26
N ALA A 10 5.55 4.13 -6.00
CA ALA A 10 4.65 4.45 -7.09
C ALA A 10 4.77 3.42 -8.22
N ASP A 11 5.99 3.09 -8.65
CA ASP A 11 6.22 2.10 -9.70
C ASP A 11 5.81 0.70 -9.25
N LEU A 12 6.11 0.34 -8.00
CA LEU A 12 5.68 -0.95 -7.44
C LEU A 12 4.15 -1.09 -7.47
N LEU A 13 3.44 -0.06 -7.01
CA LEU A 13 1.97 -0.08 -6.98
C LEU A 13 1.38 -0.09 -8.40
N ASP A 14 1.95 0.66 -9.34
CA ASP A 14 1.52 0.66 -10.74
C ASP A 14 1.70 -0.71 -11.40
N MET A 15 2.85 -1.36 -11.20
CA MET A 15 3.10 -2.71 -11.71
C MET A 15 2.10 -3.72 -11.14
N LEU A 16 1.89 -3.72 -9.82
CA LEU A 16 0.93 -4.61 -9.18
C LEU A 16 -0.50 -4.33 -9.62
N PHE A 17 -0.86 -3.04 -9.76
CA PHE A 17 -2.17 -2.62 -10.23
C PHE A 17 -2.45 -3.15 -11.64
N LYS A 18 -1.50 -2.97 -12.57
CA LYS A 18 -1.61 -3.47 -13.95
C LYS A 18 -1.81 -4.98 -14.00
N LEU A 19 -1.07 -5.73 -13.18
CA LEU A 19 -1.19 -7.20 -13.11
C LEU A 19 -2.52 -7.67 -12.50
N ALA A 20 -3.02 -6.97 -11.48
CA ALA A 20 -4.24 -7.36 -10.78
C ALA A 20 -5.52 -6.95 -11.51
N THR A 21 -5.48 -5.88 -12.32
CA THR A 21 -6.65 -5.26 -12.97
C THR A 21 -7.57 -6.25 -13.70
N PRO A 22 -7.09 -7.25 -14.46
CA PRO A 22 -7.96 -8.20 -15.16
C PRO A 22 -8.78 -9.12 -14.22
N TYR A 23 -8.39 -9.21 -12.95
CA TYR A 23 -8.92 -10.15 -11.97
C TYR A 23 -9.70 -9.47 -10.84
N MET A 24 -9.89 -8.15 -10.89
CA MET A 24 -10.56 -7.41 -9.84
C MET A 24 -11.48 -6.31 -10.38
N THR A 25 -12.57 -6.05 -9.66
CA THR A 25 -13.36 -4.84 -9.85
C THR A 25 -12.84 -3.75 -8.91
N LEU A 26 -12.34 -2.65 -9.48
CA LEU A 26 -11.80 -1.55 -8.70
C LEU A 26 -12.83 -0.44 -8.49
N HIS A 27 -13.04 -0.07 -7.22
CA HIS A 27 -13.84 1.10 -6.85
C HIS A 27 -12.96 2.11 -6.12
N LEU A 28 -12.49 3.13 -6.84
CA LEU A 28 -11.77 4.26 -6.24
C LEU A 28 -12.74 5.22 -5.54
N ASN A 29 -12.18 6.12 -4.73
CA ASN A 29 -12.95 7.11 -3.96
C ASN A 29 -14.11 6.48 -3.13
N SER A 30 -13.92 5.24 -2.70
CA SER A 30 -14.94 4.41 -2.07
C SER A 30 -14.51 4.07 -0.65
N ARG A 31 -14.42 5.08 0.21
CA ARG A 31 -13.99 4.89 1.60
C ARG A 31 -15.05 4.09 2.36
N VAL A 32 -14.63 2.97 2.95
CA VAL A 32 -15.44 2.17 3.89
C VAL A 32 -15.52 2.91 5.23
N VAL A 33 -16.73 3.05 5.78
CA VAL A 33 -16.98 3.74 7.07
C VAL A 33 -17.62 2.84 8.12
N SER A 34 -18.16 1.69 7.71
CA SER A 34 -18.78 0.74 8.63
C SER A 34 -18.63 -0.68 8.11
N LEU A 35 -18.54 -1.62 9.03
CA LEU A 35 -18.35 -3.04 8.80
C LEU A 35 -19.33 -3.82 9.69
N LYS A 36 -20.01 -4.81 9.12
CA LYS A 36 -20.79 -5.82 9.85
C LYS A 36 -20.16 -7.20 9.61
N PRO A 37 -19.28 -7.67 10.53
CA PRO A 37 -18.54 -8.92 10.35
C PRO A 37 -19.45 -10.14 10.17
N ASP A 38 -20.52 -10.23 10.96
CA ASP A 38 -21.46 -11.36 10.94
C ASP A 38 -22.17 -11.56 9.61
N LEU A 39 -22.27 -10.49 8.81
CA LEU A 39 -22.92 -10.50 7.49
C LEU A 39 -21.92 -10.37 6.34
N ALA A 40 -20.61 -10.27 6.64
CA ALA A 40 -19.56 -9.92 5.69
C ALA A 40 -19.98 -8.74 4.79
N ARG A 41 -20.46 -7.65 5.41
CA ARG A 41 -20.96 -6.46 4.73
C ARG A 41 -20.18 -5.20 5.12
N VAL A 42 -19.82 -4.39 4.11
CA VAL A 42 -19.24 -3.06 4.29
C VAL A 42 -20.18 -1.96 3.80
N THR A 43 -20.12 -0.80 4.44
CA THR A 43 -20.83 0.42 4.02
C THR A 43 -19.82 1.50 3.66
N LEU A 44 -20.01 2.13 2.51
CA LEU A 44 -19.19 3.24 2.03
C LEU A 44 -19.68 4.58 2.58
N THR A 45 -18.83 5.61 2.49
CA THR A 45 -19.20 7.01 2.78
C THR A 45 -20.43 7.48 2.00
N SER A 46 -20.62 6.97 0.77
CA SER A 46 -21.79 7.27 -0.06
C SER A 46 -23.09 6.63 0.42
N GLY A 47 -23.05 5.76 1.42
CA GLY A 47 -24.18 4.94 1.88
C GLY A 47 -24.36 3.64 1.09
N LYS A 48 -23.65 3.46 -0.04
CA LYS A 48 -23.66 2.19 -0.78
C LYS A 48 -23.08 1.07 0.09
N THR A 49 -23.65 -0.13 -0.02
CA THR A 49 -23.14 -1.32 0.67
C THR A 49 -22.64 -2.37 -0.30
N PHE A 50 -21.67 -3.16 0.15
CA PHE A 50 -21.19 -4.36 -0.53
C PHE A 50 -21.20 -5.52 0.45
N GLN A 51 -21.55 -6.70 -0.05
CA GLN A 51 -21.57 -7.94 0.71
C GLN A 51 -20.84 -9.03 -0.07
N GLY A 52 -20.11 -9.89 0.63
CA GLY A 52 -19.41 -11.04 0.05
C GLY A 52 -19.25 -12.14 1.09
N ASP A 53 -18.40 -13.13 0.80
CA ASP A 53 -18.14 -14.24 1.72
C ASP A 53 -17.07 -13.89 2.76
N VAL A 54 -16.06 -13.14 2.35
CA VAL A 54 -14.90 -12.75 3.18
C VAL A 54 -14.58 -11.27 2.94
N ILE A 55 -14.18 -10.59 4.02
CA ILE A 55 -13.67 -9.22 3.96
C ILE A 55 -12.19 -9.24 4.34
N LEU A 56 -11.37 -8.67 3.46
CA LEU A 56 -9.95 -8.46 3.72
C LEU A 56 -9.70 -7.03 4.16
N GLY A 57 -9.25 -6.86 5.41
CA GLY A 57 -8.88 -5.57 5.97
C GLY A 57 -7.48 -5.14 5.54
N ALA A 58 -7.40 -4.36 4.46
CA ALA A 58 -6.14 -3.82 3.91
C ALA A 58 -6.10 -2.27 3.96
N ASP A 59 -6.68 -1.67 5.01
CA ASP A 59 -6.87 -0.22 5.19
C ASP A 59 -5.70 0.51 5.90
N GLY A 60 -4.57 -0.18 6.04
CA GLY A 60 -3.29 0.42 6.45
C GLY A 60 -3.13 0.64 7.96
N VAL A 61 -2.16 1.47 8.34
CA VAL A 61 -1.72 1.63 9.74
C VAL A 61 -2.81 2.19 10.66
N LYS A 62 -3.67 3.09 10.16
CA LYS A 62 -4.81 3.69 10.87
C LYS A 62 -6.12 2.91 10.60
N SER A 63 -6.05 1.59 10.65
CA SER A 63 -7.14 0.69 10.29
C SER A 63 -8.36 0.90 11.19
N MET A 64 -9.52 1.14 10.60
CA MET A 64 -10.81 1.12 11.30
C MET A 64 -11.29 -0.33 11.47
N ILE A 65 -11.00 -1.18 10.48
CA ILE A 65 -11.37 -2.59 10.51
C ILE A 65 -10.74 -3.29 11.72
N ARG A 66 -9.50 -2.93 12.07
CA ARG A 66 -8.80 -3.49 13.23
C ARG A 66 -9.53 -3.19 14.54
N GLU A 67 -10.07 -1.98 14.73
CA GLU A 67 -10.85 -1.63 15.93
C GLU A 67 -12.16 -2.41 16.00
N VAL A 68 -12.83 -2.62 14.86
CA VAL A 68 -14.06 -3.43 14.79
C VAL A 68 -13.79 -4.88 15.20
N VAL A 69 -12.70 -5.47 14.70
CA VAL A 69 -12.32 -6.85 15.04
C VAL A 69 -11.91 -6.97 16.51
N LEU A 70 -11.17 -5.98 17.05
CA LEU A 70 -10.73 -5.99 18.44
C LEU A 70 -11.83 -5.62 19.44
N GLY A 71 -12.94 -5.01 18.98
CA GLY A 71 -14.02 -4.50 19.85
C GLY A 71 -13.59 -3.35 20.76
N ARG A 72 -12.44 -2.71 20.48
CA ARG A 72 -11.89 -1.61 21.28
C ARG A 72 -11.04 -0.68 20.42
N PRO A 73 -10.84 0.58 20.84
CA PRO A 73 -9.92 1.49 20.16
C PRO A 73 -8.49 0.93 20.12
N ASP A 74 -7.81 1.13 18.99
CA ASP A 74 -6.43 0.69 18.78
C ASP A 74 -5.58 1.85 18.26
N LYS A 75 -5.22 2.73 19.20
CA LYS A 75 -4.43 3.91 18.88
C LYS A 75 -2.96 3.54 18.71
N PRO A 76 -2.28 4.03 17.66
CA PRO A 76 -0.86 3.80 17.48
C PRO A 76 -0.07 4.42 18.65
N LEU A 77 0.91 3.66 19.16
CA LEU A 77 1.83 4.13 20.18
C LEU A 77 2.99 4.88 19.50
N PRO A 78 3.23 6.16 19.84
CA PRO A 78 4.40 6.88 19.35
C PRO A 78 5.69 6.19 19.80
N THR A 79 6.64 5.99 18.87
CA THR A 79 7.93 5.36 19.17
C THR A 79 8.98 6.33 19.70
N GLY A 80 8.79 7.64 19.46
CA GLY A 80 9.77 8.69 19.78
C GLY A 80 10.71 9.05 18.63
N ASP A 81 10.73 8.24 17.56
CA ASP A 81 11.57 8.45 16.37
C ASP A 81 10.79 9.09 15.21
N ALA A 82 11.52 9.81 14.37
CA ALA A 82 11.02 10.34 13.10
C ALA A 82 11.99 10.05 11.96
N ALA A 83 11.47 9.68 10.80
CA ALA A 83 12.26 9.43 9.61
C ALA A 83 11.97 10.49 8.54
N TYR A 84 12.99 11.28 8.20
CA TYR A 84 12.94 12.22 7.07
C TYR A 84 13.31 11.48 5.78
N ARG A 85 12.47 11.60 4.75
CA ARG A 85 12.67 10.95 3.46
C ARG A 85 12.31 11.90 2.33
N ALA A 86 13.12 11.90 1.28
CA ALA A 86 12.90 12.68 0.07
C ALA A 86 13.36 11.86 -1.14
N ILE A 87 12.81 12.17 -2.31
CA ILE A 87 13.29 11.69 -3.60
C ILE A 87 14.16 12.79 -4.18
N VAL A 88 15.41 12.48 -4.51
CA VAL A 88 16.33 13.41 -5.16
C VAL A 88 16.20 13.23 -6.68
N PRO A 89 15.89 14.30 -7.44
CA PRO A 89 15.89 14.23 -8.89
C PRO A 89 17.25 13.76 -9.40
N THR A 90 17.26 12.78 -10.29
CA THR A 90 18.48 12.27 -10.93
C THR A 90 18.58 12.91 -12.31
N SER A 91 19.71 13.56 -12.60
CA SER A 91 19.97 14.05 -13.96
C SER A 91 20.39 12.91 -14.88
N GLU A 92 20.28 13.10 -16.21
CA GLU A 92 20.77 12.11 -17.18
C GLU A 92 22.27 11.82 -17.03
N GLU A 93 23.04 12.79 -16.54
CA GLU A 93 24.47 12.60 -16.26
C GLU A 93 24.72 11.73 -15.03
N ASP A 94 23.85 11.80 -14.02
CA ASP A 94 23.94 10.99 -12.80
C ASP A 94 23.62 9.52 -13.09
N THR A 95 22.63 9.26 -13.96
CA THR A 95 22.29 7.90 -14.41
C THR A 95 23.48 7.25 -15.14
N ARG A 96 24.10 7.97 -16.09
CA ARG A 96 25.28 7.48 -16.84
C ARG A 96 26.50 7.24 -15.95
N ARG A 97 26.68 8.00 -14.87
CA ARG A 97 27.77 7.76 -13.89
C ARG A 97 27.53 6.49 -13.09
N ARG A 98 26.28 6.17 -12.77
CA ARG A 98 25.91 4.99 -11.98
C ARG A 98 26.13 3.69 -12.74
N ASP A 99 25.64 3.61 -13.98
CA ASP A 99 25.80 2.43 -14.84
C ASP A 99 27.29 2.06 -15.03
N ARG A 100 28.17 3.06 -15.19
CA ARG A 100 29.62 2.83 -15.28
C ARG A 100 30.25 2.32 -13.98
N ASN A 101 29.77 2.75 -12.82
CA ASN A 101 30.32 2.29 -11.54
C ASN A 101 29.83 0.88 -11.21
N ASP A 102 28.59 0.54 -11.57
CA ASP A 102 28.05 -0.81 -11.40
C ASP A 102 28.81 -1.84 -12.27
N GLU A 103 29.30 -1.45 -13.45
CA GLU A 103 30.20 -2.28 -14.27
C GLU A 103 31.62 -2.44 -13.67
N LEU A 104 32.09 -1.49 -12.87
CA LEU A 104 33.43 -1.51 -12.26
C LEU A 104 33.48 -2.27 -10.93
N GLU A 105 32.35 -2.49 -10.24
CA GLU A 105 32.26 -3.34 -9.04
C GLU A 105 32.03 -4.83 -9.36
N LEU A 106 32.02 -5.19 -10.65
CA LEU A 106 31.87 -6.57 -11.16
C LEU A 106 33.21 -7.28 -11.41
N PHE A 107 34.35 -6.68 -11.00
CA PHE A 107 35.70 -7.27 -11.05
C PHE A 107 36.34 -7.40 -9.67
#